data_AF-A0A919K7V1-F1
#
_entry.id   AF-A0A919K7V1-F1
#
_cell.length_a   1.000
_cell.length_b   1.000
_cell.length_c   1.000
_cell.angle_alpha   90.00
_cell.angle_beta   90.00
_cell.angle_gamma   90.00
#
_symmetry.space_group_name_H-M   'P 1'
#
loop_
_entity.id
_entity.type
_entity.pdbx_description
1 polymer ?
#
loop_
_entity_poly.entity_id
_entity_poly.type
_entity_poly.pdbx_seq_one_letter_code
_entity_poly.pdbx_strand_id
1 'polypeptide(L)'
;MTGRPRAPHEQGSDNGIDRGGVSRSPRSGDSVAAQQETAAEVAQAGRASSAGGTAGTPQADRLSSEPRRQRLLDELRDNGVRHNPQDIVAIGRNGAGDVIFLENGNSRAGLLHITERHAGDFANVGVPENKVGALVFTAVTQGTEVGAQRTRPIYEVEFEGRTYRLAVSVGSNGFIVGANPVGH
;
A
#
# COMPACT_ATOMS: atom_id res chain seq x y z
N MET A 1 -63.23 -9.77 13.19
CA MET A 1 -64.05 -10.92 13.59
C MET A 1 -63.51 -12.14 12.86
N THR A 2 -62.97 -13.11 13.64
CA THR A 2 -62.91 -14.57 13.39
C THR A 2 -62.66 -15.08 11.96
N GLY A 3 -61.64 -15.89 11.68
CA GLY A 3 -60.79 -16.66 12.57
C GLY A 3 -59.71 -17.47 11.84
N ARG A 4 -58.82 -18.07 12.63
CA ARG A 4 -57.95 -19.19 12.22
C ARG A 4 -58.80 -20.46 12.21
N PRO A 5 -58.39 -21.48 11.43
CA PRO A 5 -57.81 -22.63 12.12
C PRO A 5 -56.66 -23.36 11.40
N ARG A 6 -55.76 -23.86 12.27
CA ARG A 6 -55.02 -25.13 12.31
C ARG A 6 -54.22 -25.63 11.09
N ALA A 7 -52.93 -25.84 11.38
CA ALA A 7 -52.01 -26.76 10.72
C ALA A 7 -52.38 -28.23 10.97
N PRO A 8 -51.71 -29.15 10.23
CA PRO A 8 -51.16 -30.33 10.86
C PRO A 8 -49.65 -30.48 10.66
N HIS A 9 -49.07 -31.16 11.64
CA HIS A 9 -47.70 -31.62 11.77
C HIS A 9 -47.35 -32.72 10.76
N GLU A 10 -46.10 -32.75 10.28
CA GLU A 10 -45.42 -34.01 9.94
C GLU A 10 -44.18 -34.17 10.83
N GLN A 11 -44.04 -35.38 11.36
CA GLN A 11 -42.98 -35.86 12.25
C GLN A 11 -42.18 -36.95 11.53
N GLY A 12 -40.91 -37.08 11.93
CA GLY A 12 -40.11 -38.31 11.81
C GLY A 12 -39.36 -38.41 10.48
N SER A 13 -38.12 -38.86 10.39
CA SER A 13 -37.21 -39.50 11.33
C SER A 13 -35.82 -39.43 10.68
N ASP A 14 -34.74 -39.24 11.41
CA ASP A 14 -33.73 -40.31 11.51
C ASP A 14 -32.70 -40.00 12.59
N ASN A 15 -32.42 -41.03 13.37
CA ASN A 15 -31.56 -41.04 14.55
C ASN A 15 -30.49 -42.09 14.27
N GLY A 16 -29.27 -41.65 13.97
CA GLY A 16 -28.12 -42.52 13.71
C GLY A 16 -26.92 -42.14 14.56
N ILE A 17 -26.97 -42.50 15.85
CA ILE A 17 -25.81 -42.56 16.75
C ILE A 17 -25.41 -44.03 16.88
N ASP A 18 -24.16 -44.39 16.56
CA ASP A 18 -23.30 -45.42 17.19
C ASP A 18 -22.17 -45.83 16.20
N ARG A 19 -20.95 -46.24 16.55
CA ARG A 19 -20.03 -46.17 17.69
C ARG A 19 -18.72 -46.80 17.17
N GLY A 20 -17.59 -46.41 17.77
CA GLY A 20 -16.37 -47.23 17.85
C GLY A 20 -15.30 -46.92 16.79
N GLY A 21 -14.05 -46.63 17.13
CA GLY A 21 -13.41 -46.65 18.44
C GLY A 21 -11.95 -46.18 18.40
N VAL A 22 -11.58 -45.51 19.49
CA VAL A 22 -10.35 -45.64 20.28
C VAL A 22 -9.01 -45.91 19.56
N SER A 23 -8.04 -45.02 19.72
CA SER A 23 -7.11 -45.09 20.86
C SER A 23 -5.96 -44.07 20.77
N ARG A 24 -5.50 -43.68 21.97
CA ARG A 24 -4.16 -43.22 22.36
C ARG A 24 -3.92 -41.71 22.47
N SER A 25 -4.16 -41.23 23.67
CA SER A 25 -3.19 -40.46 24.48
C SER A 25 -3.05 -41.20 25.83
N PRO A 26 -2.07 -40.92 26.72
CA PRO A 26 -1.20 -39.74 26.80
C PRO A 26 0.28 -40.02 27.16
N ARG A 27 1.16 -39.01 27.02
CA ARG A 27 2.08 -38.65 28.11
C ARG A 27 2.66 -37.24 27.99
N SER A 28 2.64 -36.60 29.16
CA SER A 28 3.10 -35.28 29.57
C SER A 28 4.59 -35.01 29.34
N GLY A 29 4.96 -33.73 29.25
CA GLY A 29 6.30 -33.29 29.63
C GLY A 29 6.81 -32.04 28.92
N ASP A 30 6.74 -30.93 29.65
CA ASP A 30 7.59 -29.73 29.58
C ASP A 30 7.42 -28.65 28.50
N SER A 31 7.15 -27.46 29.07
CA SER A 31 7.20 -26.10 28.55
C SER A 31 8.60 -25.76 28.01
N VAL A 32 8.68 -24.90 26.99
CA VAL A 32 9.25 -23.54 27.06
C VAL A 32 9.25 -22.87 25.68
N ALA A 33 9.19 -21.54 25.71
CA ALA A 33 9.14 -20.57 24.62
C ALA A 33 10.05 -20.85 23.40
N ALA A 34 9.53 -20.57 22.21
CA ALA A 34 10.34 -20.31 21.03
C ALA A 34 9.83 -19.04 20.34
N GLN A 35 10.54 -17.95 20.59
CA GLN A 35 10.56 -16.78 19.74
C GLN A 35 11.60 -16.99 18.62
N GLN A 36 11.47 -16.17 17.57
CA GLN A 36 12.50 -15.76 16.61
C GLN A 36 12.68 -16.65 15.38
N GLU A 37 12.01 -16.22 14.30
CA GLU A 37 12.35 -16.57 12.94
C GLU A 37 13.64 -15.88 12.52
N THR A 38 14.48 -16.66 11.87
CA THR A 38 15.90 -16.46 11.65
C THR A 38 16.20 -15.63 10.41
N ALA A 39 17.25 -14.81 10.53
CA ALA A 39 17.90 -14.07 9.48
C ALA A 39 18.41 -14.97 8.33
N ALA A 40 18.28 -14.49 7.09
CA ALA A 40 19.03 -14.97 5.95
C ALA A 40 19.88 -13.82 5.41
N GLU A 41 21.17 -13.93 5.68
CA GLU A 41 22.29 -13.14 5.21
C GLU A 41 22.71 -13.60 3.80
N VAL A 42 23.05 -12.66 2.92
CA VAL A 42 23.94 -12.93 1.78
C VAL A 42 25.02 -11.85 1.70
N ALA A 43 26.25 -12.34 1.74
CA ALA A 43 27.51 -11.64 1.88
C ALA A 43 27.99 -10.93 0.60
N GLN A 44 28.92 -9.98 0.75
CA GLN A 44 30.31 -10.18 0.29
C GLN A 44 31.25 -9.11 0.89
N ALA A 45 32.44 -9.58 1.25
CA ALA A 45 33.52 -8.92 1.96
C ALA A 45 34.39 -7.94 1.14
N GLY A 46 35.06 -7.04 1.87
CA GLY A 46 36.31 -6.41 1.48
C GLY A 46 37.12 -6.03 2.73
N ARG A 47 38.30 -6.63 2.92
CA ARG A 47 39.17 -6.46 4.09
C ARG A 47 40.25 -5.37 3.89
N ALA A 48 40.45 -4.60 4.96
CA ALA A 48 41.70 -4.07 5.54
C ALA A 48 42.47 -2.87 4.89
N SER A 49 42.46 -1.77 5.68
CA SER A 49 43.60 -0.99 6.19
C SER A 49 44.36 -0.01 5.28
N SER A 50 44.27 1.29 5.61
CA SER A 50 45.44 2.08 6.06
C SER A 50 45.03 3.48 6.52
N ALA A 51 45.78 3.98 7.51
CA ALA A 51 45.58 5.26 8.18
C ALA A 51 45.79 6.47 7.24
N GLY A 52 44.97 7.50 7.43
CA GLY A 52 45.15 8.81 6.80
C GLY A 52 43.89 9.65 6.99
N GLY A 53 43.98 10.73 7.76
CA GLY A 53 42.84 11.53 8.15
C GLY A 53 42.11 12.20 6.99
N THR A 54 40.78 12.21 7.06
CA THR A 54 39.96 13.42 6.93
C THR A 54 38.69 13.12 7.71
N ALA A 55 38.21 14.05 8.55
CA ALA A 55 36.90 13.94 9.18
C ALA A 55 35.83 13.96 8.08
N GLY A 56 35.53 12.79 7.52
CA GLY A 56 34.44 12.57 6.59
C GLY A 56 33.13 12.90 7.29
N THR A 57 32.30 13.66 6.60
CA THR A 57 31.06 14.26 7.10
C THR A 57 30.14 13.18 7.68
N PRO A 58 29.67 13.30 8.95
CA PRO A 58 28.71 12.37 9.57
C PRO A 58 27.41 12.18 8.76
N GLN A 59 27.14 13.10 7.84
CA GLN A 59 25.96 13.11 7.00
C GLN A 59 26.00 12.08 5.86
N ALA A 60 27.17 11.77 5.27
CA ALA A 60 27.24 10.84 4.15
C ALA A 60 26.98 9.39 4.59
N ASP A 61 27.57 8.97 5.72
CA ASP A 61 27.35 7.65 6.31
C ASP A 61 25.95 7.50 6.94
N ARG A 62 25.36 8.61 7.39
CA ARG A 62 23.95 8.61 7.81
C ARG A 62 23.02 8.44 6.61
N LEU A 63 23.24 9.20 5.54
CA LEU A 63 22.43 9.09 4.32
C LEU A 63 22.54 7.70 3.68
N SER A 64 23.62 6.94 3.84
CA SER A 64 23.68 5.55 3.34
C SER A 64 22.94 4.54 4.23
N SER A 65 22.75 4.84 5.52
CA SER A 65 22.13 3.94 6.52
C SER A 65 20.66 4.25 6.82
N GLU A 66 20.15 5.45 6.54
CA GLU A 66 18.74 5.79 6.75
C GLU A 66 17.80 4.98 5.83
N PRO A 67 16.57 4.64 6.24
CA PRO A 67 15.59 4.05 5.33
C PRO A 67 15.29 5.00 4.17
N ARG A 68 15.12 4.46 2.95
CA ARG A 68 14.82 5.26 1.73
C ARG A 68 13.69 6.26 1.95
N ARG A 69 12.62 5.85 2.67
CA ARG A 69 11.49 6.71 3.02
C ARG A 69 11.91 7.93 3.85
N GLN A 70 12.76 7.74 4.86
CA GLN A 70 13.19 8.81 5.76
C GLN A 70 13.99 9.87 5.01
N ARG A 71 14.89 9.47 4.11
CA ARG A 71 15.62 10.41 3.26
C ARG A 71 14.72 11.28 2.40
N LEU A 72 13.66 10.70 1.83
CA LEU A 72 12.72 11.46 1.00
C LEU A 72 11.90 12.44 1.85
N LEU A 73 11.53 12.08 3.08
CA LEU A 73 10.88 12.99 4.02
C LEU A 73 11.79 14.15 4.44
N ASP A 74 13.05 13.85 4.73
CA ASP A 74 14.05 14.88 5.04
C ASP A 74 14.25 15.82 3.85
N GLU A 75 14.33 15.29 2.62
CA GLU A 75 14.42 16.10 1.40
C GLU A 75 13.18 16.99 1.19
N LEU A 76 11.97 16.50 1.47
CA LEU A 76 10.77 17.35 1.46
C LEU A 76 10.89 18.49 2.48
N ARG A 77 11.34 18.20 3.71
CA ARG A 77 11.52 19.20 4.77
C ARG A 77 12.57 20.23 4.39
N ASP A 78 13.71 19.77 3.90
CA ASP A 78 14.86 20.61 3.57
C ASP A 78 14.55 21.53 2.37
N ASN A 79 13.68 21.09 1.46
CA ASN A 79 13.13 21.91 0.38
C ASN A 79 11.95 22.81 0.80
N GLY A 80 11.60 22.85 2.08
CA GLY A 80 10.49 23.67 2.60
C GLY A 80 9.10 23.21 2.16
N VAL A 81 8.97 21.97 1.67
CA VAL A 81 7.69 21.39 1.28
C VAL A 81 6.93 21.01 2.54
N ARG A 82 5.80 21.67 2.77
CA ARG A 82 4.88 21.34 3.87
C ARG A 82 4.29 19.95 3.63
N HIS A 83 4.44 19.08 4.62
CA HIS A 83 3.89 17.74 4.63
C HIS A 83 3.70 17.29 6.08
N ASN A 84 2.85 16.30 6.31
CA ASN A 84 2.77 15.59 7.58
C ASN A 84 3.27 14.14 7.39
N PRO A 85 4.42 13.75 7.98
CA PRO A 85 4.98 12.41 7.82
C PRO A 85 4.03 11.26 8.19
N GLN A 86 3.05 11.52 9.08
CA GLN A 86 2.03 10.55 9.51
C GLN A 86 0.90 10.40 8.47
N ASP A 87 0.65 11.42 7.65
CA ASP A 87 -0.38 11.37 6.62
C ASP A 87 0.14 10.85 5.28
N ILE A 88 1.46 10.72 5.11
CA ILE A 88 2.06 10.17 3.89
C ILE A 88 1.72 8.69 3.76
N VAL A 89 0.88 8.39 2.77
CA VAL A 89 0.49 7.04 2.32
C VAL A 89 1.60 6.44 1.45
N ALA A 90 2.20 7.22 0.55
CA ALA A 90 3.27 6.78 -0.33
C ALA A 90 4.22 7.92 -0.67
N ILE A 91 5.51 7.61 -0.81
CA ILE A 91 6.55 8.57 -1.20
C ILE A 91 7.65 7.86 -1.99
N GLY A 92 8.16 8.51 -3.03
CA GLY A 92 9.10 7.92 -3.97
C GLY A 92 9.66 8.95 -4.94
N ARG A 93 10.33 8.47 -5.99
CA ARG A 93 10.79 9.31 -7.09
C ARG A 93 10.13 8.90 -8.40
N ASN A 94 9.83 9.87 -9.26
CA ASN A 94 9.46 9.61 -10.65
C ASN A 94 10.70 9.35 -11.53
N GLY A 95 10.49 9.10 -12.82
CA GLY A 95 11.58 8.91 -13.79
C GLY A 95 12.47 10.14 -14.01
N ALA A 96 12.00 11.35 -13.66
CA ALA A 96 12.79 12.58 -13.71
C ALA A 96 13.65 12.79 -12.44
N GLY A 97 13.44 11.98 -11.39
CA GLY A 97 14.12 12.09 -10.12
C GLY A 97 13.41 12.99 -9.10
N ASP A 98 12.26 13.58 -9.42
CA ASP A 98 11.50 14.42 -8.48
C ASP A 98 10.91 13.57 -7.35
N VAL A 99 10.87 14.12 -6.14
CA VAL A 99 10.16 13.48 -5.01
C VAL A 99 8.66 13.61 -5.22
N ILE A 100 7.96 12.49 -5.34
CA ILE A 100 6.51 12.40 -5.44
C ILE A 100 5.96 11.81 -4.17
N PHE A 101 4.86 12.37 -3.66
CA PHE A 101 4.19 11.84 -2.48
C PHE A 101 2.66 11.96 -2.55
N LEU A 102 2.00 11.01 -1.89
CA LEU A 102 0.56 10.97 -1.67
C LEU A 102 0.30 10.98 -0.17
N GLU A 103 -0.53 11.92 0.28
CA GLU A 103 -1.07 11.95 1.64
C GLU A 103 -2.51 11.45 1.69
N ASN A 104 -2.98 11.10 2.89
CA ASN A 104 -4.40 10.90 3.18
C ASN A 104 -5.21 12.11 2.68
N GLY A 105 -4.72 13.32 2.97
CA GLY A 105 -5.28 14.57 2.46
C GLY A 105 -6.63 14.91 3.10
N ASN A 106 -7.48 15.59 2.34
CA ASN A 106 -8.81 16.05 2.76
C ASN A 106 -9.77 16.05 1.56
N SER A 107 -10.99 16.58 1.71
CA SER A 107 -12.00 16.61 0.63
C SER A 107 -11.62 17.41 -0.62
N ARG A 108 -10.50 18.16 -0.59
CA ARG A 108 -10.00 18.99 -1.71
C ARG A 108 -8.73 18.46 -2.37
N ALA A 109 -7.94 17.62 -1.69
CA ALA A 109 -6.69 17.10 -2.23
C ALA A 109 -6.25 15.81 -1.52
N GLY A 110 -5.44 15.00 -2.20
CA GLY A 110 -4.89 13.75 -1.65
C GLY A 110 -5.82 12.56 -1.82
N LEU A 111 -5.52 11.46 -1.13
CA LEU A 111 -6.23 10.19 -1.30
C LEU A 111 -7.73 10.32 -0.98
N LEU A 112 -8.09 11.04 0.09
CA LEU A 112 -9.49 11.24 0.48
C LEU A 112 -10.29 11.94 -0.62
N HIS A 113 -9.74 13.01 -1.22
CA HIS A 113 -10.41 13.69 -2.34
C HIS A 113 -10.63 12.74 -3.53
N ILE A 114 -9.63 11.91 -3.83
CA ILE A 114 -9.70 10.96 -4.94
C ILE A 114 -10.80 9.93 -4.68
N THR A 115 -10.85 9.32 -3.50
CA THR A 115 -11.84 8.30 -3.21
C THR A 115 -13.24 8.88 -3.03
N GLU A 116 -13.40 10.01 -2.33
CA GLU A 116 -14.72 10.67 -2.16
C GLU A 116 -15.36 11.08 -3.49
N ARG A 117 -14.55 11.51 -4.47
CA ARG A 117 -15.07 12.04 -5.75
C ARG A 117 -15.09 11.02 -6.87
N HIS A 118 -14.17 10.06 -6.88
CA HIS A 118 -13.91 9.21 -8.03
C HIS A 118 -13.87 7.71 -7.69
N ALA A 119 -14.19 7.27 -6.46
CA ALA A 119 -14.23 5.84 -6.15
C ALA A 119 -15.16 5.05 -7.08
N GLY A 120 -16.32 5.62 -7.46
CA GLY A 120 -17.21 5.02 -8.46
C GLY A 120 -16.56 4.86 -9.83
N ASP A 121 -15.84 5.88 -10.30
CA ASP A 121 -15.12 5.85 -11.57
C ASP A 121 -14.03 4.78 -11.58
N PHE A 122 -13.27 4.65 -10.48
CA PHE A 122 -12.28 3.60 -10.30
C PHE A 122 -12.93 2.20 -10.25
N ALA A 123 -14.05 2.07 -9.55
CA ALA A 123 -14.80 0.81 -9.49
C ALA A 123 -15.30 0.39 -10.88
N ASN A 124 -15.75 1.33 -11.72
CA ASN A 124 -16.20 1.06 -13.09
C ASN A 124 -15.10 0.47 -13.98
N VAL A 125 -13.83 0.82 -13.73
CA VAL A 125 -12.67 0.20 -14.41
C VAL A 125 -12.09 -1.01 -13.67
N GLY A 126 -12.77 -1.47 -12.61
CA GLY A 126 -12.43 -2.65 -11.84
C GLY A 126 -11.29 -2.44 -10.84
N VAL A 127 -11.13 -1.24 -10.31
CA VAL A 127 -10.15 -0.92 -9.26
C VAL A 127 -10.90 -0.71 -7.94
N PRO A 128 -10.74 -1.58 -6.93
CA PRO A 128 -11.36 -1.37 -5.63
C PRO A 128 -10.70 -0.20 -4.89
N GLU A 129 -11.45 0.47 -4.02
CA GLU A 129 -11.03 1.71 -3.35
C GLU A 129 -9.68 1.58 -2.61
N ASN A 130 -9.45 0.46 -1.94
CA ASN A 130 -8.19 0.18 -1.22
C ASN A 130 -6.95 0.07 -2.11
N LYS A 131 -7.12 -0.06 -3.44
CA LYS A 131 -6.03 -0.10 -4.43
C LYS A 131 -5.81 1.22 -5.14
N VAL A 132 -6.73 2.18 -5.00
CA VAL A 132 -6.67 3.48 -5.71
C VAL A 132 -5.37 4.23 -5.39
N GLY A 133 -5.01 4.33 -4.11
CA GLY A 133 -3.78 5.04 -3.71
C GLY A 133 -2.52 4.43 -4.32
N ALA A 134 -2.41 3.10 -4.29
CA ALA A 134 -1.27 2.38 -4.86
C ALA A 134 -1.20 2.53 -6.39
N LEU A 135 -2.33 2.40 -7.08
CA LEU A 135 -2.42 2.56 -8.53
C LEU A 135 -2.04 3.99 -8.96
N VAL A 136 -2.63 5.02 -8.34
CA VAL A 136 -2.35 6.43 -8.64
C VAL A 136 -0.88 6.76 -8.41
N PHE A 137 -0.31 6.31 -7.29
CA PHE A 137 1.09 6.53 -6.99
C PHE A 137 2.02 5.82 -7.99
N THR A 138 1.70 4.59 -8.37
CA THR A 138 2.45 3.83 -9.39
C THR A 138 2.38 4.51 -10.75
N ALA A 139 1.21 5.04 -11.13
CA ALA A 139 1.04 5.75 -12.39
C ALA A 139 1.97 6.96 -12.52
N VAL A 140 2.13 7.77 -11.47
CA VAL A 140 3.00 8.96 -11.50
C VAL A 140 4.48 8.60 -11.41
N THR A 141 4.84 7.52 -10.71
CA THR A 141 6.25 7.16 -10.46
C THR A 141 6.85 6.24 -11.51
N GLN A 142 6.03 5.39 -12.13
CA GLN A 142 6.46 4.32 -13.04
C GLN A 142 5.71 4.34 -14.37
N GLY A 143 4.58 5.05 -14.46
CA GLY A 143 3.80 5.14 -15.69
C GLY A 143 4.47 6.02 -16.76
N THR A 144 3.99 5.86 -17.99
CA THR A 144 4.38 6.67 -19.14
C THR A 144 3.33 7.73 -19.38
N GLU A 145 3.74 8.99 -19.54
CA GLU A 145 2.82 10.06 -19.96
C GLU A 145 2.42 9.86 -21.43
N VAL A 146 1.13 9.68 -21.70
CA VAL A 146 0.59 9.35 -23.03
C VAL A 146 -0.37 10.40 -23.58
N GLY A 147 -0.58 11.50 -22.85
CA GLY A 147 -1.46 12.59 -23.27
C GLY A 147 -1.91 13.47 -22.11
N ALA A 148 -2.99 14.22 -22.31
CA ALA A 148 -3.55 15.11 -21.28
C ALA A 148 -5.08 15.16 -21.30
N GLN A 149 -5.69 15.23 -20.11
CA GLN A 149 -7.10 15.58 -19.91
C GLN A 149 -7.20 17.04 -19.47
N ARG A 150 -7.57 17.94 -20.40
CA ARG A 150 -7.42 19.39 -20.23
C ARG A 150 -5.95 19.73 -19.94
N THR A 151 -5.61 20.12 -18.71
CA THR A 151 -4.25 20.45 -18.28
C THR A 151 -3.59 19.35 -17.45
N ARG A 152 -4.26 18.21 -17.24
CA ARG A 152 -3.77 17.13 -16.37
C ARG A 152 -3.11 16.03 -17.23
N PRO A 153 -1.83 15.72 -17.02
CA PRO A 153 -1.18 14.59 -17.68
C PRO A 153 -1.96 13.28 -17.50
N ILE A 154 -1.99 12.48 -18.55
CA ILE A 154 -2.52 11.12 -18.54
C ILE A 154 -1.35 10.16 -18.52
N TYR A 155 -1.28 9.34 -17.48
CA TYR A 155 -0.31 8.27 -17.33
C TYR A 155 -0.93 6.94 -17.74
N GLU A 156 -0.24 6.19 -18.59
CA GLU A 156 -0.47 4.77 -18.82
C GLU A 156 0.45 3.95 -17.92
N VAL A 157 -0.09 2.96 -17.22
CA VAL A 157 0.66 2.13 -16.28
C VAL A 157 0.12 0.70 -16.26
N GLU A 158 1.01 -0.29 -16.17
CA GLU A 158 0.63 -1.64 -15.80
C GLU A 158 0.56 -1.78 -14.28
N PHE A 159 -0.58 -2.26 -13.79
CA PHE A 159 -0.80 -2.48 -12.36
C PHE A 159 -1.58 -3.78 -12.18
N GLU A 160 -1.03 -4.70 -11.39
CA GLU A 160 -1.64 -6.03 -11.13
C GLU A 160 -2.04 -6.77 -12.43
N GLY A 161 -1.20 -6.70 -13.46
CA GLY A 161 -1.40 -7.40 -14.74
C GLY A 161 -2.42 -6.76 -15.69
N ARG A 162 -2.88 -5.53 -15.39
CA ARG A 162 -3.80 -4.77 -16.24
C ARG A 162 -3.24 -3.39 -16.55
N THR A 163 -3.44 -2.91 -17.77
CA THR A 163 -3.08 -1.55 -18.16
C THR A 163 -4.18 -0.58 -17.77
N TYR A 164 -3.82 0.51 -17.10
CA TYR A 164 -4.72 1.61 -16.74
C TYR A 164 -4.23 2.93 -17.33
N ARG A 165 -5.17 3.82 -17.64
CA ARG A 165 -4.89 5.21 -17.99
C ARG A 165 -5.55 6.13 -16.98
N LEU A 166 -4.74 6.96 -16.30
CA LEU A 166 -5.21 7.87 -15.26
C LEU A 166 -4.81 9.30 -15.61
N ALA A 167 -5.77 10.22 -15.54
CA ALA A 167 -5.44 11.63 -15.48
C ALA A 167 -5.08 11.97 -14.03
N VAL A 168 -3.88 12.49 -13.79
CA VAL A 168 -3.40 12.78 -12.43
C VAL A 168 -2.94 14.24 -12.32
N SER A 169 -3.37 14.92 -11.26
CA SER A 169 -2.87 16.24 -10.88
C SER A 169 -1.77 16.08 -9.84
N VAL A 170 -0.57 16.54 -10.17
CA VAL A 170 0.55 16.65 -9.24
C VAL A 170 0.88 18.13 -9.07
N GLY A 171 0.97 18.60 -7.82
CA GLY A 171 1.43 19.94 -7.51
C GLY A 171 2.91 20.10 -7.88
N SER A 172 3.36 21.33 -8.10
CA SER A 172 4.78 21.62 -8.42
C SER A 172 5.76 21.19 -7.32
N ASN A 173 5.27 20.87 -6.13
CA ASN A 173 6.02 20.34 -4.99
C ASN A 173 6.04 18.80 -4.93
N GLY A 174 5.48 18.10 -5.92
CA GLY A 174 5.40 16.63 -5.96
C GLY A 174 4.20 16.01 -5.24
N PHE A 175 3.31 16.83 -4.67
CA PHE A 175 2.11 16.34 -3.99
C PHE A 175 1.03 15.88 -5.00
N ILE A 176 0.55 14.65 -4.88
CA ILE A 176 -0.59 14.18 -5.67
C ILE A 176 -1.89 14.78 -5.12
N VAL A 177 -2.51 15.66 -5.92
CA VAL A 177 -3.72 16.40 -5.53
C VAL A 177 -4.99 15.62 -5.86
N GLY A 178 -5.06 15.01 -7.04
CA GLY A 178 -6.28 14.32 -7.49
C GLY A 178 -6.06 13.44 -8.71
N ALA A 179 -6.90 12.42 -8.91
CA ALA A 179 -6.78 11.43 -9.96
C ALA A 179 -8.16 10.90 -10.37
N ASN A 180 -8.33 10.54 -11.64
CA ASN A 180 -9.47 9.75 -12.11
C ASN A 180 -9.02 8.85 -13.29
N PRO A 181 -9.67 7.70 -13.50
CA PRO A 181 -9.45 6.92 -14.70
C PRO A 181 -9.94 7.67 -15.94
N VAL A 182 -9.37 7.35 -17.11
CA VAL A 182 -9.79 7.88 -18.40
C VAL A 182 -10.65 6.84 -19.13
N GLY A 183 -11.80 7.27 -19.69
CA GLY A 183 -12.64 6.41 -20.54
C GLY A 183 -13.54 5.43 -19.78
N HIS A 184 -14.05 5.83 -18.61
CA HIS A 184 -15.02 5.09 -17.80
C HIS A 184 -16.46 5.53 -18.08
#